data_AF-A0A2D8PSK0-F1
#
_entry.id   AF-A0A2D8PSK0-F1
#
_cell.length_a   1.000
_cell.length_b   1.000
_cell.length_c   1.000
_cell.angle_alpha   90.00
_cell.angle_beta   90.00
_cell.angle_gamma   90.00
#
_symmetry.space_group_name_H-M   'P 1'
#
loop_
_entity.id
_entity.type
_entity.pdbx_description
1 polymer ?
#
loop_
_entity_poly.entity_id
_entity_poly.type
_entity_poly.pdbx_seq_one_letter_code
_entity_poly.pdbx_strand_id
1 'polypeptide(L)'
;MTRAPVNRTRRVPRTVFEHGLIRPLFQVAFSVLEIGLKISGLHARGMRNAADTQLNRFDVSLDGLPPAFDGYTVLHMSDLHADGPVDLEASIARVLDVVEVDLCVLTGDYRYRLTGIWEEAARPMERILKHVRARDGIFGIMGNHDLGTMVEPLENAGIRMLLNDHTVLRRGDDEIVLIGL
;
A
#
# COMPACT_ATOMS: atom_id res chain seq x y z
N MET A 1 -35.45 8.00 43.78
CA MET A 1 -34.29 8.51 43.01
C MET A 1 -34.52 8.17 41.54
N THR A 2 -35.08 9.12 40.80
CA THR A 2 -35.67 8.91 39.47
C THR A 2 -34.73 9.51 38.43
N ARG A 3 -34.17 8.68 37.54
CA ARG A 3 -33.28 9.15 36.45
C ARG A 3 -34.11 9.90 35.40
N ALA A 4 -33.70 11.13 35.09
CA ALA A 4 -34.26 11.93 34.01
C ALA A 4 -33.89 11.34 32.63
N PRO A 5 -34.75 11.48 31.59
CA PRO A 5 -34.47 10.96 30.26
C PRO A 5 -33.47 11.85 29.51
N VAL A 6 -32.48 11.24 28.86
CA VAL A 6 -31.51 11.92 27.99
C VAL A 6 -32.17 12.22 26.64
N ASN A 7 -32.40 13.51 26.37
CA ASN A 7 -32.96 13.99 25.12
C ASN A 7 -31.87 14.03 24.02
N ARG A 8 -31.72 12.95 23.24
CA ARG A 8 -30.81 12.88 22.08
C ARG A 8 -31.52 13.27 20.78
N THR A 9 -31.68 14.57 20.54
CA THR A 9 -31.98 15.12 19.19
C THR A 9 -31.39 16.52 19.03
N ARG A 10 -30.09 16.69 19.25
CA ARG A 10 -29.36 17.81 18.60
C ARG A 10 -29.00 17.36 17.19
N ARG A 11 -29.86 17.69 16.21
CA ARG A 11 -29.45 17.70 14.80
C ARG A 11 -28.28 18.68 14.70
N VAL A 12 -27.11 18.17 14.35
CA VAL A 12 -25.99 19.01 13.95
C VAL A 12 -26.47 19.83 12.75
N PRO A 13 -26.43 21.17 12.78
CA PRO A 13 -26.80 21.96 11.63
C PRO A 13 -25.89 21.55 10.47
N ARG A 14 -26.49 21.12 9.35
CA ARG A 14 -25.76 20.91 8.10
C ARG A 14 -24.99 22.20 7.83
N THR A 15 -23.67 22.10 7.91
CA THR A 15 -22.74 23.19 7.68
C THR A 15 -23.00 23.80 6.31
N VAL A 16 -22.62 25.06 6.18
CA VAL A 16 -22.81 26.02 5.08
C VAL A 16 -22.06 25.61 3.78
N PHE A 17 -22.02 24.31 3.49
CA PHE A 17 -21.29 23.67 2.39
C PHE A 17 -22.23 23.02 1.36
N GLU A 18 -23.51 23.38 1.34
CA GLU A 18 -24.47 22.89 0.34
C GLU A 18 -24.90 24.02 -0.63
N HIS A 19 -24.19 24.06 -1.77
CA HIS A 19 -24.62 24.45 -3.13
C HIS A 19 -24.58 25.90 -3.65
N GLY A 20 -23.91 26.05 -4.81
CA GLY A 20 -24.08 27.15 -5.76
C GLY A 20 -22.86 27.36 -6.66
N LEU A 21 -21.92 28.19 -6.19
CA LEU A 21 -20.91 28.82 -7.05
C LEU A 21 -19.49 28.25 -6.90
N ILE A 22 -19.15 27.72 -5.73
CA ILE A 22 -17.77 27.35 -5.40
C ILE A 22 -17.33 26.07 -6.13
N ARG A 23 -18.21 25.08 -6.24
CA ARG A 23 -17.94 23.81 -6.90
C ARG A 23 -17.65 23.95 -8.41
N PRO A 24 -18.46 24.66 -9.22
CA PRO A 24 -18.14 24.85 -10.64
C PRO A 24 -16.89 25.71 -10.84
N LEU A 25 -16.69 26.76 -10.02
CA LEU A 25 -15.47 27.57 -10.08
C LEU A 25 -14.21 26.73 -9.80
N PHE A 26 -14.27 25.87 -8.78
CA PHE A 26 -13.20 24.93 -8.47
C PHE A 26 -12.93 23.95 -9.62
N GLN A 27 -13.99 23.42 -10.25
CA GLN A 27 -13.85 22.52 -11.41
C GLN A 27 -13.19 23.21 -12.61
N VAL A 28 -13.58 24.45 -12.93
CA VAL A 28 -12.94 25.22 -14.01
C VAL A 28 -11.48 25.49 -13.67
N ALA A 29 -11.18 25.94 -12.46
CA ALA A 29 -9.80 26.19 -12.02
C ALA A 29 -8.93 24.92 -12.10
N PHE A 30 -9.45 23.78 -11.63
CA PHE A 30 -8.77 22.48 -11.73
C PHE A 30 -8.54 22.06 -13.18
N SER A 31 -9.53 22.26 -14.06
CA SER A 31 -9.41 21.93 -15.49
C SER A 31 -8.36 22.79 -16.19
N VAL A 32 -8.32 24.10 -15.89
CA VAL A 32 -7.29 25.01 -16.43
C VAL A 32 -5.90 24.60 -15.96
N LEU A 33 -5.75 24.26 -14.68
CA LEU A 33 -4.50 23.74 -14.13
C LEU A 33 -4.07 22.45 -14.84
N GLU A 34 -4.98 21.47 -14.98
CA GLU A 34 -4.71 20.20 -15.64
C GLU A 34 -4.27 20.40 -17.11
N ILE A 35 -4.96 21.25 -17.86
CA ILE A 35 -4.58 21.60 -19.23
C ILE A 35 -3.20 22.25 -19.26
N GLY A 36 -2.93 23.19 -18.36
CA GLY A 36 -1.61 23.82 -18.22
C GLY A 36 -0.50 22.82 -17.94
N LEU A 37 -0.74 21.85 -17.05
CA LEU A 37 0.20 20.76 -16.74
C LEU A 37 0.43 19.83 -17.95
N LYS A 38 -0.61 19.58 -18.76
CA LYS A 38 -0.50 18.79 -19.98
C LYS A 38 0.29 19.52 -21.07
N ILE A 39 -0.05 20.78 -21.36
CA ILE A 39 0.62 21.60 -22.40
C ILE A 39 2.09 21.84 -22.06
N SER A 40 2.40 22.10 -20.78
CA SER A 40 3.80 22.27 -20.33
C SER A 40 4.63 20.97 -20.31
N GLY A 41 3.99 19.80 -20.49
CA GLY A 41 4.64 18.49 -20.42
C GLY A 41 4.92 17.98 -19.00
N LEU A 42 4.59 18.76 -17.96
CA LEU A 42 4.77 18.37 -16.57
C LEU A 42 3.93 17.16 -16.19
N HIS A 43 2.70 17.05 -16.70
CA HIS A 43 1.85 15.87 -16.50
C HIS A 43 2.53 14.60 -17.04
N ALA A 44 3.03 14.65 -18.28
CA ALA A 44 3.72 13.50 -18.89
C ALA A 44 5.01 13.14 -18.15
N ARG A 45 5.76 14.15 -17.65
CA ARG A 45 6.93 13.92 -16.79
C ARG A 45 6.53 13.25 -15.48
N GLY A 46 5.46 13.71 -14.83
CA GLY A 46 4.93 13.11 -13.61
C GLY A 46 4.56 11.63 -13.79
N MET A 47 3.86 11.30 -14.88
CA MET A 47 3.51 9.91 -15.21
C MET A 47 4.75 9.04 -15.44
N ARG A 48 5.77 9.56 -16.14
CA ARG A 48 7.03 8.83 -16.34
C ARG A 48 7.79 8.62 -15.04
N ASN A 49 7.86 9.64 -14.19
CA ASN A 49 8.51 9.52 -12.88
C ASN A 49 7.78 8.51 -11.99
N ALA A 50 6.45 8.54 -11.97
CA ALA A 50 5.65 7.59 -11.19
C ALA A 50 5.84 6.14 -11.68
N ALA A 51 6.00 5.95 -13.00
CA ALA A 51 6.26 4.64 -13.59
C ALA A 51 7.74 4.20 -13.52
N ASP A 52 8.65 5.04 -13.00
CA ASP A 52 10.08 4.73 -12.90
C ASP A 52 10.39 4.04 -11.57
N THR A 53 10.12 2.74 -11.51
CA THR A 53 10.40 1.94 -10.31
C THR A 53 11.90 1.73 -10.18
N GLN A 54 12.43 2.04 -9.00
CA GLN A 54 13.85 1.87 -8.69
C GLN A 54 14.04 0.98 -7.46
N LEU A 55 15.10 0.17 -7.49
CA LEU A 55 15.53 -0.61 -6.33
C LEU A 55 16.51 0.21 -5.49
N ASN A 56 16.07 0.61 -4.31
CA ASN A 56 16.93 1.26 -3.33
C ASN A 56 17.43 0.22 -2.32
N ARG A 57 18.74 0.24 -2.02
CA ARG A 57 19.37 -0.66 -1.05
C ARG A 57 19.88 0.15 0.12
N PHE A 58 19.52 -0.28 1.32
CA PHE A 58 19.93 0.33 2.58
C PHE A 58 20.47 -0.76 3.49
N ASP A 59 21.62 -0.52 4.10
CA ASP A 59 22.17 -1.39 5.14
C ASP A 59 21.66 -0.90 6.50
N VAL A 60 21.05 -1.81 7.26
CA VAL A 60 20.52 -1.53 8.61
C VAL A 60 21.30 -2.38 9.61
N SER A 61 21.99 -1.71 10.54
CA SER A 61 22.69 -2.37 11.64
C SER A 61 21.79 -2.39 12.88
N LEU A 62 21.56 -3.57 13.44
CA LEU A 62 20.74 -3.77 14.63
C LEU A 62 21.61 -4.35 15.75
N ASP A 63 21.69 -3.64 16.87
CA ASP A 63 22.35 -4.14 18.07
C ASP A 63 21.57 -5.35 18.60
N GLY A 64 22.24 -6.52 18.63
CA GLY A 64 21.62 -7.77 19.05
C GLY A 64 20.94 -8.58 17.94
N LEU A 65 21.16 -8.24 16.67
CA LEU A 65 20.79 -9.15 15.57
C LEU A 65 21.52 -10.49 15.76
N PRO A 66 20.80 -11.64 15.77
CA PRO A 66 21.46 -12.93 15.88
C PRO A 66 22.42 -13.17 14.71
N PRO A 67 23.61 -13.75 14.94
CA PRO A 67 24.62 -13.91 13.89
C PRO A 67 24.15 -14.65 12.64
N ALA A 68 23.22 -15.61 12.74
CA ALA A 68 22.70 -16.32 11.57
C ALA A 68 21.83 -15.45 10.64
N PHE A 69 21.47 -14.24 11.07
CA PHE A 69 20.76 -13.23 10.28
C PHE A 69 21.68 -12.09 9.81
N ASP A 70 22.99 -12.17 10.03
CA ASP A 70 23.93 -11.23 9.42
C ASP A 70 23.86 -11.34 7.88
N GLY A 71 23.72 -10.20 7.21
CA GLY A 71 23.48 -10.13 5.76
C GLY A 71 22.08 -10.58 5.31
N TYR A 72 21.13 -10.79 6.24
CA TYR A 72 19.75 -11.14 5.90
C TYR A 72 19.08 -10.02 5.11
N THR A 73 18.46 -10.37 3.98
CA THR A 73 17.91 -9.40 3.03
C THR A 73 16.39 -9.33 3.09
N VAL A 74 15.87 -8.12 3.23
CA VAL A 74 14.42 -7.85 3.25
C VAL A 74 14.06 -6.95 2.06
N LEU A 75 13.19 -7.44 1.18
CA LEU A 75 12.48 -6.62 0.21
C LEU A 75 11.27 -5.99 0.89
N HIS A 76 11.23 -4.67 0.95
CA HIS A 76 10.11 -3.92 1.50
C HIS A 76 9.36 -3.18 0.38
N MET A 77 8.05 -3.42 0.29
CA MET A 77 7.15 -2.73 -0.62
C MET A 77 5.98 -2.13 0.17
N SER A 78 5.59 -0.89 -0.15
CA SER A 78 4.46 -0.21 0.47
C SER A 78 3.76 0.69 -0.54
N ASP A 79 2.52 1.09 -0.25
CA ASP A 79 1.79 2.15 -0.98
C ASP A 79 1.74 1.88 -2.49
N LEU A 80 1.61 0.60 -2.87
CA LEU A 80 1.69 0.18 -4.27
C LEU A 80 0.55 0.74 -5.11
N HIS A 81 -0.62 1.02 -4.49
CA HIS A 81 -1.74 1.68 -5.16
C HIS A 81 -2.04 1.06 -6.54
N ALA A 82 -2.10 -0.26 -6.58
CA ALA A 82 -1.94 -1.07 -7.79
C ALA A 82 -3.12 -0.95 -8.78
N ASP A 83 -4.26 -0.39 -8.36
CA ASP A 83 -5.41 -0.02 -9.21
C ASP A 83 -5.43 1.48 -9.60
N GLY A 84 -4.30 2.15 -9.40
CA GLY A 84 -4.08 3.56 -9.70
C GLY A 84 -3.98 3.87 -11.20
N PRO A 85 -3.84 5.17 -11.55
CA PRO A 85 -3.79 5.63 -12.95
C PRO A 85 -2.46 5.31 -13.66
N VAL A 86 -1.43 4.94 -12.92
CA VAL A 86 -0.12 4.56 -13.44
C VAL A 86 -0.02 3.05 -13.37
N ASP A 87 0.24 2.40 -14.50
CA ASP A 87 0.52 0.96 -14.52
C ASP A 87 1.96 0.72 -14.04
N LEU A 88 2.09 0.32 -12.77
CA LEU A 88 3.37 0.02 -12.14
C LEU A 88 3.84 -1.41 -12.36
N GLU A 89 2.97 -2.31 -12.81
CA GLU A 89 3.21 -3.75 -12.80
C GLU A 89 4.45 -4.12 -13.61
N ALA A 90 4.51 -3.64 -14.86
CA ALA A 90 5.63 -3.93 -15.75
C ALA A 90 6.96 -3.36 -15.25
N SER A 91 6.91 -2.23 -14.52
CA SER A 91 8.11 -1.61 -14.00
C SER A 91 8.61 -2.30 -12.73
N ILE A 92 7.71 -2.66 -11.82
CA ILE A 92 8.01 -3.43 -10.62
C ILE A 92 8.51 -4.83 -11.03
N ALA A 93 7.84 -5.52 -11.94
CA ALA A 93 8.23 -6.85 -12.41
C ALA A 93 9.69 -6.87 -12.93
N ARG A 94 10.07 -5.87 -13.73
CA ARG A 94 11.44 -5.72 -14.24
C ARG A 94 12.49 -5.64 -13.14
N VAL A 95 12.17 -4.95 -12.04
CA VAL A 95 13.05 -4.82 -10.88
C VAL A 95 13.09 -6.14 -10.11
N LEU A 96 11.93 -6.76 -9.88
CA LEU A 96 11.82 -8.00 -9.11
C LEU A 96 12.46 -9.21 -9.81
N ASP A 97 12.41 -9.30 -11.13
CA ASP A 97 12.95 -10.43 -11.91
C ASP A 97 14.46 -10.66 -11.71
N VAL A 98 15.19 -9.64 -11.24
CA VAL A 98 16.64 -9.69 -10.99
C VAL A 98 17.01 -9.61 -9.51
N VAL A 99 16.02 -9.70 -8.61
CA VAL A 99 16.20 -9.59 -7.16
C VAL A 99 15.76 -10.88 -6.48
N GLU A 100 16.67 -11.47 -5.72
CA GLU A 100 16.39 -12.55 -4.79
C GLU A 100 16.72 -12.07 -3.38
N VAL A 101 15.79 -12.29 -2.45
CA VAL A 101 15.91 -11.88 -1.05
C VAL A 101 15.55 -13.02 -0.11
N ASP A 102 15.85 -12.86 1.17
CA ASP A 102 15.41 -13.82 2.17
C ASP A 102 13.94 -13.62 2.51
N LEU A 103 13.47 -12.38 2.67
CA LEU A 103 12.10 -12.06 3.06
C LEU A 103 11.51 -10.95 2.19
N CYS A 104 10.22 -11.06 1.84
CA CYS A 104 9.47 -9.94 1.29
C CYS A 104 8.39 -9.49 2.30
N VAL A 105 8.35 -8.19 2.59
CA VAL A 105 7.34 -7.59 3.46
C VAL A 105 6.56 -6.50 2.72
N LEU A 106 5.24 -6.56 2.84
CA LEU A 106 4.30 -5.61 2.27
C LEU A 106 3.58 -4.83 3.38
N THR A 107 3.73 -3.52 3.43
CA THR A 107 3.23 -2.71 4.56
C THR A 107 1.98 -1.89 4.25
N GLY A 108 1.09 -2.42 3.41
CA GLY A 108 -0.23 -1.85 3.17
C GLY A 108 -0.32 -0.81 2.05
N ASP A 109 -1.52 -0.27 1.89
CA ASP A 109 -1.97 0.68 0.87
C ASP A 109 -1.78 0.14 -0.56
N TYR A 110 -2.23 -1.10 -0.75
CA TYR A 110 -2.28 -1.75 -2.07
C TYR A 110 -3.31 -1.10 -2.99
N ARG A 111 -4.35 -0.49 -2.41
CA ARG A 111 -5.46 0.12 -3.15
C ARG A 111 -5.34 1.64 -3.20
N TYR A 112 -5.53 2.21 -4.39
CA TYR A 112 -5.65 3.64 -4.65
C TYR A 112 -7.10 4.12 -4.54
N ARG A 113 -8.03 3.40 -5.19
CA ARG A 113 -9.41 3.89 -5.33
C ARG A 113 -10.14 3.81 -3.99
N LEU A 114 -10.82 4.88 -3.61
CA LEU A 114 -11.63 4.92 -2.38
C LEU A 114 -13.00 4.25 -2.54
N THR A 115 -13.47 4.08 -3.77
CA THR A 115 -14.76 3.51 -4.12
C THR A 115 -14.59 2.45 -5.21
N GLY A 116 -15.60 1.61 -5.43
CA GLY A 116 -15.55 0.55 -6.44
C GLY A 116 -15.19 -0.83 -5.88
N ILE A 117 -14.97 -1.76 -6.81
CA ILE A 117 -14.80 -3.19 -6.60
C ILE A 117 -13.34 -3.44 -6.15
N TRP A 118 -13.14 -4.05 -4.97
CA TRP A 118 -11.80 -4.24 -4.39
C TRP A 118 -10.93 -5.19 -5.23
N GLU A 119 -11.57 -6.06 -6.01
CA GLU A 119 -10.96 -7.01 -6.94
C GLU A 119 -10.05 -6.31 -7.96
N GLU A 120 -10.29 -5.01 -8.23
CA GLU A 120 -9.46 -4.20 -9.12
C GLU A 120 -8.03 -4.00 -8.57
N ALA A 121 -7.84 -4.00 -7.24
CA ALA A 121 -6.53 -3.89 -6.60
C ALA A 121 -5.88 -5.26 -6.33
N ALA A 122 -6.66 -6.30 -6.03
CA ALA A 122 -6.13 -7.63 -5.74
C ALA A 122 -5.49 -8.30 -6.98
N ARG A 123 -6.02 -8.09 -8.19
CA ARG A 123 -5.50 -8.71 -9.42
C ARG A 123 -4.11 -8.19 -9.84
N PRO A 124 -3.85 -6.86 -9.86
CA PRO A 124 -2.51 -6.32 -10.04
C PRO A 124 -1.50 -6.88 -9.05
N MET A 125 -1.89 -6.97 -7.77
CA MET A 125 -1.06 -7.54 -6.71
C MET A 125 -0.67 -8.99 -7.02
N GLU A 126 -1.64 -9.83 -7.40
CA GLU A 126 -1.36 -11.21 -7.80
C GLU A 126 -0.35 -11.31 -8.96
N ARG A 127 -0.39 -10.37 -9.92
CA ARG A 127 0.57 -10.34 -11.02
C ARG A 127 1.96 -9.90 -10.56
N ILE A 128 2.06 -8.84 -9.75
CA ILE A 128 3.32 -8.35 -9.20
C ILE A 128 4.01 -9.44 -8.35
N LEU A 129 3.26 -10.10 -7.47
CA LEU A 129 3.80 -11.07 -6.52
C LEU A 129 4.38 -12.32 -7.18
N LYS A 130 3.97 -12.66 -8.41
CA LYS A 130 4.55 -13.76 -9.19
C LYS A 130 6.03 -13.54 -9.54
N HIS A 131 6.49 -12.30 -9.51
CA HIS A 131 7.89 -11.94 -9.77
C HIS A 131 8.75 -11.94 -8.48
N VAL A 132 8.13 -12.01 -7.30
CA VAL A 132 8.86 -11.97 -6.03
C VAL A 132 9.55 -13.30 -5.77
N ARG A 133 10.85 -13.24 -5.51
CA ARG A 133 11.67 -14.40 -5.08
C ARG A 133 12.18 -14.17 -3.66
N ALA A 134 11.40 -14.63 -2.69
CA ALA A 134 11.72 -14.53 -1.26
C ALA A 134 11.77 -15.91 -0.63
N ARG A 135 12.93 -16.29 -0.07
CA ARG A 135 13.19 -17.65 0.45
C ARG A 135 12.28 -18.04 1.60
N ASP A 136 12.04 -17.10 2.51
CA ASP A 136 11.22 -17.29 3.70
C ASP A 136 9.75 -16.87 3.47
N GLY A 137 9.44 -16.45 2.24
CA GLY A 137 8.10 -16.11 1.80
C GLY A 137 7.77 -14.63 1.82
N ILE A 138 6.49 -14.35 1.62
CA ILE A 138 5.92 -13.02 1.46
C ILE A 138 4.96 -12.78 2.62
N PHE A 139 5.16 -11.70 3.36
CA PHE A 139 4.31 -11.32 4.49
C PHE A 139 3.73 -9.94 4.27
N GLY A 140 2.54 -9.68 4.81
CA GLY A 140 1.94 -8.36 4.67
C GLY A 140 0.99 -7.96 5.78
N ILE A 141 0.78 -6.66 5.89
CA ILE A 141 -0.26 -6.03 6.71
C ILE A 141 -1.21 -5.22 5.82
N MET A 142 -2.29 -4.71 6.41
CA MET A 142 -3.25 -3.86 5.71
C MET A 142 -2.93 -2.39 5.98
N GLY A 143 -3.02 -1.56 4.95
CA GLY A 143 -3.00 -0.11 5.09
C GLY A 143 -4.38 0.45 5.37
N ASN A 144 -4.47 1.76 5.60
CA ASN A 144 -5.74 2.43 5.87
C ASN A 144 -6.63 2.58 4.63
N HIS A 145 -6.09 2.43 3.43
CA HIS A 145 -6.87 2.39 2.19
C HIS A 145 -7.37 0.99 1.82
N ASP A 146 -6.81 -0.05 2.45
CA ASP A 146 -7.14 -1.43 2.15
C ASP A 146 -8.40 -1.87 2.89
N LEU A 147 -9.20 -2.72 2.23
CA LEU A 147 -10.43 -3.25 2.80
C LEU A 147 -10.21 -4.66 3.32
N GLY A 148 -10.80 -5.02 4.45
CA GLY A 148 -10.71 -6.38 5.01
C GLY A 148 -11.15 -7.48 4.04
N THR A 149 -12.01 -7.17 3.06
CA THR A 149 -12.40 -8.11 1.99
C THR A 149 -11.25 -8.48 1.03
N MET A 150 -10.13 -7.76 1.08
CA MET A 150 -8.94 -8.05 0.27
C MET A 150 -8.03 -9.10 0.92
N VAL A 151 -8.21 -9.44 2.19
CA VAL A 151 -7.33 -10.37 2.93
C VAL A 151 -7.26 -11.73 2.24
N GLU A 152 -8.38 -12.42 2.08
CA GLU A 152 -8.42 -13.74 1.42
C GLU A 152 -7.84 -13.70 -0.01
N PRO A 153 -8.19 -12.72 -0.87
CA PRO A 153 -7.56 -12.56 -2.19
C PRO A 153 -6.04 -12.37 -2.16
N LEU A 154 -5.52 -11.58 -1.22
CA LEU A 154 -4.09 -11.36 -1.05
C LEU A 154 -3.38 -12.62 -0.53
N GLU A 155 -4.03 -13.36 0.36
CA GLU A 155 -3.55 -14.67 0.83
C GLU A 155 -3.50 -15.69 -0.31
N ASN A 156 -4.54 -15.74 -1.14
CA ASN A 156 -4.57 -16.57 -2.35
C ASN A 156 -3.49 -16.17 -3.36
N ALA A 157 -3.05 -14.91 -3.36
CA ALA A 157 -1.93 -14.43 -4.16
C ALA A 157 -0.54 -14.76 -3.56
N GLY A 158 -0.51 -15.39 -2.38
CA GLY A 158 0.71 -15.88 -1.73
C GLY A 158 1.25 -15.00 -0.60
N ILE A 159 0.54 -13.93 -0.21
CA ILE A 159 0.93 -13.13 0.96
C ILE A 159 0.44 -13.83 2.23
N ARG A 160 1.31 -14.05 3.21
CA ARG A 160 0.87 -14.38 4.57
C ARG A 160 0.52 -13.10 5.33
N MET A 161 -0.77 -12.87 5.56
CA MET A 161 -1.24 -11.67 6.25
C MET A 161 -1.01 -11.78 7.76
N LEU A 162 -0.40 -10.76 8.36
CA LEU A 162 -0.13 -10.66 9.81
C LEU A 162 -0.99 -9.55 10.43
N LEU A 163 -2.27 -9.82 10.66
CA LEU A 163 -3.23 -8.82 11.15
C LEU A 163 -3.27 -8.81 12.69
N ASN A 164 -2.50 -7.93 13.33
CA ASN A 164 -2.21 -8.02 14.76
C ASN A 164 -1.70 -9.41 15.16
N ASP A 165 -0.81 -9.95 14.34
CA ASP A 165 -0.25 -11.29 14.47
C ASP A 165 1.26 -11.27 14.24
N HIS A 166 1.92 -12.39 14.50
CA HIS A 166 3.35 -12.51 14.36
C HIS A 166 3.75 -13.88 13.83
N THR A 167 4.99 -13.98 13.38
CA THR A 167 5.62 -15.25 13.11
C THR A 167 7.08 -15.23 13.54
N VAL A 168 7.69 -16.42 13.64
CA VAL A 168 9.09 -16.60 14.00
C VAL A 168 9.82 -17.14 12.80
N LEU A 169 10.86 -16.43 12.36
CA LEU A 169 11.77 -16.85 11.31
C LEU A 169 13.01 -17.47 11.98
N ARG A 170 13.45 -18.63 11.49
CA ARG A 170 14.54 -19.40 12.10
C ARG A 170 15.67 -19.65 11.12
N ARG A 171 16.91 -19.55 11.60
CA ARG A 171 18.14 -19.89 10.89
C ARG A 171 19.06 -20.65 11.85
N GLY A 172 19.09 -21.99 11.71
CA GLY A 172 19.79 -22.84 12.68
C GLY A 172 19.13 -22.74 14.05
N ASP A 173 19.92 -22.41 15.08
CA ASP A 173 19.46 -22.21 16.47
C ASP A 173 19.02 -20.77 16.75
N ASP A 174 19.26 -19.84 15.82
CA ASP A 174 18.88 -18.44 15.95
C ASP A 174 17.47 -18.18 15.41
N GLU A 175 16.78 -17.22 16.01
CA GLU A 175 15.45 -16.80 15.58
C GLU A 175 15.23 -15.28 15.66
N ILE A 176 14.39 -14.77 14.76
CA ILE A 176 13.84 -13.41 14.83
C ILE A 176 12.31 -13.48 14.77
N VAL A 177 11.65 -12.49 15.36
CA VAL A 177 10.18 -12.39 15.36
C VAL A 177 9.75 -11.30 14.39
N LEU A 178 8.91 -11.66 13.42
CA LEU A 178 8.24 -10.74 12.51
C LEU A 178 6.85 -10.44 13.05
N ILE A 179 6.56 -9.18 13.37
CA ILE A 179 5.29 -8.75 13.96
C ILE A 179 4.58 -7.84 12.97
N GLY A 180 3.31 -8.15 12.67
CA GLY A 180 2.41 -7.29 11.90
C GLY A 180 1.38 -6.63 12.81
N LEU A 181 1.21 -5.32 12.65
CA LEU A 181 0.30 -4.47 13.43
C LEU A 181 -0.85 -3.97 12.55
#